data_AF-A0A8T5MLW0-F1
#
_entry.id   AF-A0A8T5MLW0-F1
#
_cell.length_a   1.000
_cell.length_b   1.000
_cell.length_c   1.000
_cell.angle_alpha   90.00
_cell.angle_beta   90.00
_cell.angle_gamma   90.00
#
_symmetry.space_group_name_H-M   'P 1'
#
loop_
_entity.id
_entity.type
_entity.pdbx_description
1 polymer ?
#
loop_
_entity_poly.entity_id
_entity_poly.type
_entity_poly.pdbx_seq_one_letter_code
_entity_poly.pdbx_strand_id
1 'polypeptide(L)'
;MSKQRKSARVALIGMTLEVVSARNATLVGLRGKVTDETKSTIKIQTQNGTKTIVKDQTTVKVGDKTIDGKDLQGRIEARIKQ
;
A
#
# COMPACT_ATOMS: atom_id res chain seq x y z
N MET A 1 8.25 19.11 -15.54
CA MET A 1 7.84 19.18 -14.13
C MET A 1 8.26 17.91 -13.43
N SER A 2 9.27 18.00 -12.57
CA SER A 2 9.99 16.87 -11.98
C SER A 2 9.14 16.16 -10.92
N LYS A 3 8.50 15.05 -11.29
CA LYS A 3 7.82 14.19 -10.30
C LYS A 3 8.90 13.33 -9.63
N GLN A 4 9.46 13.84 -8.53
CA GLN A 4 10.46 13.14 -7.75
C GLN A 4 9.85 11.85 -7.19
N ARG A 5 10.10 10.73 -7.88
CA ARG A 5 9.69 9.38 -7.44
C ARG A 5 10.53 9.01 -6.24
N LYS A 6 10.07 9.39 -5.05
CA LYS A 6 10.68 9.00 -3.78
C LYS A 6 10.32 7.53 -3.55
N SER A 7 11.10 6.62 -4.15
CA SER A 7 10.97 5.17 -3.98
C SER A 7 10.83 4.85 -2.49
N ALA A 8 9.62 4.45 -2.09
CA ALA A 8 9.35 4.00 -0.74
C ALA A 8 10.07 2.65 -0.56
N ARG A 9 11.31 2.71 -0.05
CA ARG A 9 12.12 1.54 0.35
C ARG A 9 11.61 0.85 1.62
N VAL A 10 10.37 1.15 2.04
CA VAL A 10 9.80 0.71 3.32
C VAL A 10 8.98 -0.55 3.09
N ALA A 11 9.28 -1.60 3.84
CA ALA A 11 8.42 -2.77 3.94
C ALA A 11 7.16 -2.40 4.73
N LEU A 12 5.99 -2.62 4.13
CA LEU A 12 4.71 -2.33 4.80
C LEU A 12 4.23 -3.47 5.68
N ILE A 13 4.84 -4.66 5.58
CA ILE A 13 4.49 -5.85 6.35
C ILE A 13 4.58 -5.55 7.85
N GLY A 14 3.53 -5.86 8.59
CA GLY A 14 3.42 -5.59 10.02
C GLY A 14 2.92 -4.19 10.36
N MET A 15 2.85 -3.26 9.40
CA MET A 15 2.29 -1.93 9.63
C MET A 15 0.76 -1.94 9.55
N THR A 16 0.12 -1.06 10.32
CA THR A 16 -1.31 -0.78 10.17
C THR A 16 -1.51 0.30 9.11
N LEU A 17 -2.39 0.03 8.15
CA LEU A 17 -2.74 0.99 7.10
C LEU A 17 -4.24 1.21 7.01
N GLU A 18 -4.59 2.35 6.43
CA GLU A 18 -5.95 2.77 6.11
C GLU A 18 -6.04 3.09 4.62
N VAL A 19 -7.09 2.60 3.95
CA VAL A 19 -7.37 2.99 2.57
C VAL A 19 -8.10 4.32 2.57
N VAL A 20 -7.42 5.39 2.13
CA VAL A 20 -8.01 6.74 2.03
C VAL A 20 -8.67 6.99 0.68
N SER A 21 -8.22 6.29 -0.36
CA SER A 21 -8.82 6.36 -1.69
C SER A 21 -8.59 5.06 -2.44
N ALA A 22 -9.57 4.66 -3.24
CA ALA A 22 -9.50 3.46 -4.05
C ALA A 22 -10.39 3.61 -5.27
N ARG A 23 -10.00 2.99 -6.40
CA ARG A 23 -10.87 2.86 -7.58
C ARG A 23 -12.18 2.13 -7.23
N ASN A 24 -12.10 1.15 -6.34
CA ASN A 24 -13.27 0.53 -5.75
C ASN A 24 -13.62 1.23 -4.43
N ALA A 25 -14.69 2.03 -4.45
CA ALA A 25 -15.15 2.80 -3.29
C ALA A 25 -15.44 1.94 -2.05
N THR A 26 -15.80 0.66 -2.21
CA THR A 26 -16.05 -0.26 -1.08
C THR A 26 -14.80 -0.56 -0.25
N LEU A 27 -13.61 -0.26 -0.78
CA LEU A 27 -12.35 -0.43 -0.08
C LEU A 27 -11.98 0.82 0.74
N VAL A 28 -12.59 1.98 0.49
CA VAL A 28 -12.28 3.22 1.20
C VAL A 28 -12.74 3.12 2.65
N GLY A 29 -11.88 3.56 3.58
CA GLY A 29 -12.09 3.44 5.03
C GLY A 29 -11.67 2.08 5.60
N LEU A 30 -11.19 1.15 4.77
CA LEU A 30 -10.75 -0.17 5.23
C LEU A 30 -9.42 -0.04 5.99
N ARG A 31 -9.41 -0.49 7.24
CA ARG A 31 -8.27 -0.41 8.15
C ARG A 31 -7.83 -1.80 8.58
N GLY A 32 -6.54 -2.05 8.55
CA GLY A 32 -6.00 -3.36 8.92
C GLY A 32 -4.48 -3.41 8.96
N LYS A 33 -3.96 -4.50 9.51
CA LYS A 33 -2.53 -4.77 9.58
C LYS A 33 -2.09 -5.50 8.30
N VAL A 34 -1.01 -5.05 7.68
CA VAL A 34 -0.45 -5.72 6.50
C VAL A 34 0.17 -7.05 6.91
N THR A 35 -0.28 -8.12 6.28
CA THR A 35 0.25 -9.47 6.49
C THR A 35 1.15 -9.92 5.36
N ASP A 36 0.95 -9.42 4.15
CA ASP A 36 1.71 -9.82 2.97
C ASP A 36 1.78 -8.68 1.94
N GLU A 37 2.91 -8.53 1.28
CA GLU A 37 3.13 -7.55 0.21
C GLU A 37 3.73 -8.25 -1.02
N THR A 38 3.03 -8.17 -2.15
CA THR A 38 3.53 -8.67 -3.44
C THR A 38 3.97 -7.52 -4.34
N LYS A 39 4.35 -7.83 -5.60
CA LYS A 39 4.72 -6.81 -6.60
C LYS A 39 3.63 -5.75 -6.82
N SER A 40 2.36 -6.17 -6.84
CA SER A 40 1.22 -5.32 -7.24
C SER A 40 0.10 -5.27 -6.20
N THR A 41 0.11 -6.16 -5.20
CA THR A 41 -0.96 -6.26 -4.20
C THR A 41 -0.41 -6.19 -2.77
N ILE A 42 -1.30 -5.83 -1.84
CA ILE A 42 -1.07 -5.85 -0.40
C ILE A 42 -2.22 -6.63 0.23
N LYS A 43 -1.92 -7.61 1.09
CA LYS A 43 -2.92 -8.25 1.94
C LYS A 43 -2.93 -7.59 3.30
N ILE A 44 -4.12 -7.21 3.75
CA ILE A 44 -4.32 -6.67 5.07
C ILE A 44 -5.34 -7.49 5.84
N GLN A 45 -5.04 -7.73 7.11
CA GLN A 45 -5.92 -8.38 8.04
C GLN A 45 -6.75 -7.31 8.74
N THR A 46 -8.05 -7.37 8.49
CA THR A 46 -9.07 -6.55 9.14
C THR A 46 -9.80 -7.36 10.21
N GLN A 47 -10.66 -6.71 10.99
CA GLN A 47 -11.53 -7.40 11.95
C GLN A 47 -12.46 -8.41 11.26
N ASN A 48 -12.86 -8.14 10.02
CA ASN A 48 -13.75 -9.00 9.22
C ASN A 48 -12.99 -10.02 8.35
N GLY A 49 -11.70 -10.24 8.64
CA GLY A 49 -10.84 -11.17 7.91
C GLY A 49 -9.84 -10.48 6.97
N THR A 50 -9.21 -11.28 6.12
CA THR A 50 -8.12 -10.81 5.24
C THR A 50 -8.67 -10.26 3.94
N LYS A 51 -8.26 -9.04 3.58
CA LYS A 51 -8.58 -8.37 2.32
C LYS A 51 -7.33 -8.18 1.49
N THR A 52 -7.44 -8.39 0.19
CA THR A 52 -6.37 -8.10 -0.78
C THR A 52 -6.68 -6.80 -1.49
N ILE A 53 -5.71 -5.91 -1.55
CA ILE A 53 -5.81 -4.58 -2.14
C ILE A 53 -4.80 -4.46 -3.30
N VAL A 54 -5.23 -3.85 -4.40
CA VAL A 54 -4.37 -3.59 -5.57
C VAL A 54 -3.73 -2.21 -5.45
N LYS A 55 -2.40 -2.18 -5.38
CA LYS A 55 -1.61 -0.96 -5.13
C LYS A 55 -1.87 0.13 -6.17
N ASP A 56 -1.80 -0.20 -7.45
CA ASP A 56 -1.95 0.75 -8.57
C ASP A 56 -3.28 1.52 -8.57
N GLN A 57 -4.28 1.01 -7.84
CA GLN A 57 -5.63 1.54 -7.79
C GLN A 57 -6.03 2.04 -6.40
N THR A 58 -5.09 2.12 -5.46
CA THR A 58 -5.37 2.54 -4.08
C THR A 58 -4.33 3.49 -3.53
N THR A 59 -4.79 4.43 -2.73
CA THR A 59 -3.98 5.31 -1.88
C THR A 59 -4.18 4.86 -0.45
N VAL A 60 -3.07 4.60 0.23
CA VAL A 60 -3.08 4.10 1.60
C VAL A 60 -2.38 5.10 2.52
N LYS A 61 -2.89 5.23 3.74
CA LYS A 61 -2.29 6.01 4.82
C LYS A 61 -1.69 5.04 5.84
N VAL A 62 -0.41 5.24 6.14
CA VAL A 62 0.36 4.43 7.10
C VAL A 62 0.91 5.39 8.16
N GLY A 63 0.39 5.32 9.39
CA GLY A 63 0.62 6.35 10.39
C GLY A 63 0.17 7.72 9.88
N ASP A 64 1.06 8.71 9.88
CA ASP A 64 0.79 10.07 9.37
C ASP A 64 1.14 10.26 7.89
N LYS A 65 1.63 9.23 7.20
CA LYS A 65 2.06 9.32 5.80
C LYS A 65 1.02 8.74 4.86
N THR A 66 0.62 9.53 3.87
CA THR A 66 -0.19 9.06 2.74
C THR A 66 0.71 8.66 1.58
N ILE A 67 0.50 7.47 1.03
CA ILE A 67 1.31 6.88 -0.03
C ILE A 67 0.37 6.42 -1.16
N ASP A 68 0.65 6.84 -2.39
CA ASP A 68 -0.02 6.32 -3.58
C ASP A 68 0.54 4.91 -3.86
N GLY A 69 -0.34 3.91 -4.03
CA GLY A 69 0.12 2.56 -4.31
C GLY A 69 0.83 2.42 -5.67
N LYS A 70 0.73 3.41 -6.56
CA LYS A 70 1.62 3.53 -7.73
C LYS A 70 3.09 3.67 -7.35
N ASP A 71 3.39 4.36 -6.25
CA ASP A 71 4.76 4.51 -5.74
C ASP A 71 5.25 3.25 -5.00
N LEU A 72 4.33 2.33 -4.70
CA LEU A 72 4.59 1.02 -4.10
C LEU A 72 4.65 -0.11 -5.16
N GLN A 73 4.65 0.23 -6.44
CA GLN A 73 4.88 -0.74 -7.51
C GLN A 73 6.30 -1.30 -7.46
N GLY A 74 6.42 -2.59 -7.78
CA GLY A 74 7.68 -3.31 -7.68
C GLY A 74 7.90 -3.94 -6.30
N ARG A 75 8.49 -5.14 -6.30
CA ARG A 75 8.87 -5.87 -5.08
C ARG A 75 10.01 -5.11 -4.39
N ILE A 76 10.06 -5.12 -3.04
CA ILE A 76 11.03 -4.32 -2.24
C ILE A 76 12.46 -4.52 -2.74
N GLU A 77 12.84 -5.74 -3.08
CA GLU A 77 14.16 -6.11 -3.62
C GLU A 77 14.51 -5.34 -4.92
N ALA A 78 13.53 -5.06 -5.78
CA ALA A 78 13.72 -4.28 -7.00
C ALA A 78 13.86 -2.77 -6.74
N ARG A 79 13.47 -2.27 -5.55
CA ARG A 79 13.60 -0.85 -5.17
C ARG A 79 14.98 -0.52 -4.56
N ILE A 80 15.77 -1.53 -4.20
CA ILE A 80 17.07 -1.33 -3.52
C ILE A 80 18.20 -1.02 -4.52
N LYS A 81 18.04 -1.37 -5.81
CA LYS A 81 19.12 -1.29 -6.82
C LYS A 81 19.17 0.03 -7.61
N GLN A 82 18.49 1.09 -7.17
CA GLN A 82 18.50 2.42 -7.81
C GLN A 82 19.31 3.44 -7.02
#